data_AF-A0A660Y6Z6-F1
#
_entry.id   AF-A0A660Y6Z6-F1
#
_cell.length_a   1.000
_cell.length_b   1.000
_cell.length_c   1.000
_cell.angle_alpha   90.00
_cell.angle_beta   90.00
_cell.angle_gamma   90.00
#
_symmetry.space_group_name_H-M   'P 1'
#
loop_
_entity.id
_entity.type
_entity.pdbx_description
1 polymer ?
#
loop_
_entity_poly.entity_id
_entity_poly.type
_entity_poly.pdbx_seq_one_letter_code
_entity_poly.pdbx_strand_id
1 'polypeptide(L)'
;MKEIVGMWRSTKMCALTALTAAVYAAVLIPFKPIPIIPGFTEIRPASVLPVVCSLLFGPAAAWGAAFGNIVGDLFGTLGPGSLFGFVGNFLYGLLPYKLWRALGGGTSLRSGRDLAVLALVCWTSSAACGVTIGWGVDLLGFVPFGALGNIIWVNNFLVSMVLGPVLLRLLWRRAERWGLLYTQIVEGVGRPRTWVLGLVLLVLGTVGGLVLGNAISLGVYKAVPFAFGKGVTGGLGIGLGLVPFVALTFAGAVLL
;
A
#
# COMPACT_ATOMS: atom_id res chain seq x y z
N MET A 1 -12.22 -2.45 9.91
CA MET A 1 -13.00 -2.60 8.65
C MET A 1 -14.29 -1.83 8.62
N LYS A 2 -15.07 -1.75 9.72
CA LYS A 2 -16.32 -0.98 9.74
C LYS A 2 -16.10 0.48 9.31
N GLU A 3 -14.95 1.06 9.61
CA GLU A 3 -14.57 2.42 9.22
C GLU A 3 -14.44 2.64 7.71
N ILE A 4 -14.06 1.61 6.93
CA ILE A 4 -13.88 1.68 5.47
C ILE A 4 -15.24 1.80 4.78
N VAL A 5 -16.28 1.21 5.36
CA VAL A 5 -17.66 1.27 4.86
C VAL A 5 -18.42 2.44 5.48
N GLY A 6 -18.27 2.64 6.79
CA GLY A 6 -18.97 3.66 7.55
C GLY A 6 -18.62 5.09 7.13
N MET A 7 -17.40 5.32 6.65
CA MET A 7 -16.97 6.65 6.20
C MET A 7 -17.85 7.24 5.08
N TRP A 8 -18.47 6.40 4.24
CA TRP A 8 -19.32 6.85 3.13
C TRP A 8 -20.60 7.57 3.59
N ARG A 9 -20.95 7.45 4.88
CA ARG A 9 -22.05 8.21 5.49
C ARG A 9 -21.67 9.67 5.77
N SER A 10 -20.39 10.01 5.73
CA SER A 10 -19.89 11.37 5.98
C SER A 10 -19.53 12.06 4.66
N THR A 11 -20.25 13.14 4.33
CA THR A 11 -19.98 13.97 3.15
C THR A 11 -18.53 14.45 3.12
N LYS A 12 -17.96 14.78 4.29
CA LYS A 12 -16.55 15.21 4.40
C LYS A 12 -15.59 14.09 3.99
N MET A 13 -15.83 12.85 4.39
CA MET A 13 -14.98 11.71 4.01
C MET A 13 -15.12 11.36 2.52
N CYS A 14 -16.32 11.49 1.95
CA CYS A 14 -16.54 11.35 0.51
C CYS A 14 -15.72 12.41 -0.27
N ALA A 15 -15.77 13.67 0.18
CA ALA A 15 -14.99 14.75 -0.42
C ALA A 15 -13.47 14.52 -0.29
N LEU A 16 -12.99 14.06 0.87
CA LEU A 16 -11.57 13.72 1.06
C LEU A 16 -11.12 12.53 0.20
N THR A 17 -12.01 11.59 -0.08
CA THR A 17 -11.75 10.47 -1.01
C THR A 17 -11.55 11.00 -2.43
N ALA A 18 -12.48 11.84 -2.91
CA ALA A 18 -12.38 12.46 -4.22
C ALA A 18 -11.14 13.35 -4.34
N LEU A 19 -10.83 14.15 -3.31
CA LEU A 19 -9.62 14.98 -3.26
C LEU A 19 -8.36 14.12 -3.32
N THR A 20 -8.29 13.05 -2.54
CA THR A 20 -7.13 12.14 -2.55
C THR A 20 -6.96 11.50 -3.92
N ALA A 21 -8.05 11.01 -4.53
CA ALA A 21 -8.00 10.43 -5.87
C ALA A 21 -7.54 11.44 -6.93
N ALA A 22 -8.11 12.66 -6.90
CA ALA A 22 -7.79 13.71 -7.86
C ALA A 22 -6.32 14.15 -7.76
N VAL A 23 -5.84 14.42 -6.54
CA VAL A 23 -4.44 14.86 -6.33
C VAL A 23 -3.47 13.72 -6.63
N TYR A 24 -3.82 12.47 -6.26
CA TYR A 24 -3.00 11.32 -6.59
C TYR A 24 -2.88 11.11 -8.09
N ALA A 25 -4.00 11.10 -8.82
CA ALA A 25 -4.00 10.97 -10.27
C ALA A 25 -3.28 12.15 -10.95
N ALA A 26 -3.52 13.39 -10.50
CA ALA A 26 -2.90 14.58 -11.09
C ALA A 26 -1.37 14.58 -10.99
N VAL A 27 -0.81 14.04 -9.90
CA VAL A 27 0.64 13.88 -9.76
C VAL A 27 1.14 12.62 -10.48
N LEU A 28 0.32 11.59 -10.65
CA LEU A 28 0.69 10.34 -11.30
C LEU A 28 0.76 10.45 -12.82
N ILE A 29 -0.25 11.07 -13.45
CA ILE A 29 -0.42 11.17 -14.90
C ILE A 29 0.82 11.74 -15.62
N PRO A 30 1.46 12.84 -15.15
CA PRO A 30 2.64 13.40 -15.80
C PRO A 30 3.84 12.45 -15.89
N PHE A 31 3.89 11.41 -15.05
CA PHE A 31 4.99 10.44 -15.04
C PHE A 31 4.68 9.16 -15.83
N LYS A 32 3.44 8.97 -16.31
CA LYS A 32 3.08 7.83 -17.19
C LYS A 32 3.97 7.69 -18.44
N PRO A 33 4.46 8.78 -19.07
CA PRO A 33 5.40 8.69 -20.19
C PRO A 33 6.83 8.26 -19.81
N ILE A 34 7.15 8.08 -18.52
CA ILE A 34 8.49 7.68 -18.03
C ILE A 34 8.39 6.29 -17.36
N PRO A 35 8.13 5.22 -18.14
CA PRO A 35 7.95 3.88 -17.59
C PRO A 35 9.27 3.30 -17.06
N ILE A 36 9.19 2.57 -15.95
CA ILE A 36 10.24 1.63 -15.52
C ILE A 36 9.99 0.27 -16.19
N ILE A 37 8.73 -0.17 -16.20
CA ILE A 37 8.24 -1.31 -17.00
C ILE A 37 7.08 -0.79 -17.87
N PRO A 38 7.26 -0.71 -19.20
CA PRO A 38 6.23 -0.23 -20.12
C PRO A 38 4.90 -0.96 -19.93
N GLY A 39 3.82 -0.18 -19.77
CA GLY A 39 2.46 -0.71 -19.56
C GLY A 39 2.11 -1.13 -18.13
N PHE A 40 3.07 -1.20 -17.19
CA PHE A 40 2.82 -1.71 -15.84
C PHE A 40 3.24 -0.77 -14.71
N THR A 41 4.42 -0.15 -14.80
CA THR A 41 4.87 0.76 -13.75
C THR A 41 5.84 1.81 -14.26
N GLU A 42 5.70 3.01 -13.71
CA GLU A 42 6.44 4.23 -13.99
C GLU A 42 7.25 4.67 -12.76
N ILE A 43 8.03 5.74 -12.90
CA ILE A 43 8.54 6.45 -11.71
C ILE A 43 7.34 7.13 -11.04
N ARG A 44 7.07 6.84 -9.77
CA ARG A 44 5.84 7.30 -9.10
C ARG A 44 6.13 8.26 -7.94
N PRO A 45 6.49 9.53 -8.17
CA PRO A 45 6.54 10.52 -7.11
C PRO A 45 5.19 10.68 -6.40
N ALA A 46 4.09 10.44 -7.13
CA ALA A 46 2.74 10.38 -6.59
C ALA A 46 2.55 9.35 -5.45
N SER A 47 3.42 8.33 -5.33
CA SER A 47 3.30 7.29 -4.30
C SER A 47 3.47 7.81 -2.86
N VAL A 48 3.95 9.04 -2.65
CA VAL A 48 3.91 9.69 -1.34
C VAL A 48 2.48 10.01 -0.88
N LEU A 49 1.57 10.28 -1.81
CA LEU A 49 0.24 10.80 -1.51
C LEU A 49 -0.65 9.79 -0.79
N PRO A 50 -0.70 8.50 -1.17
CA PRO A 50 -1.42 7.49 -0.37
C PRO A 50 -0.99 7.48 1.10
N VAL A 51 0.31 7.59 1.41
CA VAL A 51 0.81 7.61 2.78
C VAL A 51 0.41 8.90 3.51
N VAL A 52 0.66 10.05 2.89
CA VAL A 52 0.37 11.36 3.50
C VAL A 52 -1.13 11.53 3.73
N CYS A 53 -1.94 11.28 2.70
CA CYS A 53 -3.38 11.36 2.80
C CYS A 53 -3.93 10.32 3.77
N SER A 54 -3.32 9.13 3.89
CA SER A 54 -3.73 8.13 4.88
C SER A 54 -3.58 8.65 6.30
N LEU A 55 -2.40 9.18 6.65
CA LEU A 55 -2.17 9.70 8.00
C LEU A 55 -3.06 10.91 8.34
N LEU A 56 -3.47 11.68 7.34
CA LEU A 56 -4.37 12.82 7.53
C LEU A 56 -5.85 12.40 7.53
N PHE A 57 -6.30 11.66 6.52
CA PHE A 57 -7.71 11.42 6.17
C PHE A 57 -8.19 9.99 6.44
N GLY A 58 -7.32 9.09 6.90
CA GLY A 58 -7.66 7.73 7.28
C GLY A 58 -8.24 6.90 6.12
N PRO A 59 -9.41 6.25 6.28
CA PRO A 59 -9.97 5.36 5.26
C PRO A 59 -10.35 6.07 3.96
N ALA A 60 -10.56 7.39 3.97
CA ALA A 60 -10.80 8.15 2.73
C ALA A 60 -9.62 8.07 1.76
N ALA A 61 -8.39 8.01 2.30
CA ALA A 61 -7.20 7.88 1.48
C ALA A 61 -7.03 6.48 0.87
N ALA A 62 -7.53 5.43 1.53
CA ALA A 62 -7.50 4.07 0.98
C ALA A 62 -8.31 4.00 -0.32
N TRP A 63 -9.57 4.46 -0.27
CA TRP A 63 -10.40 4.55 -1.46
C TRP A 63 -9.85 5.55 -2.47
N GLY A 64 -9.37 6.70 -2.00
CA GLY A 64 -8.79 7.73 -2.86
C GLY A 64 -7.58 7.22 -3.65
N ALA A 65 -6.66 6.50 -3.01
CA ALA A 65 -5.51 5.89 -3.67
C ALA A 65 -5.93 4.82 -4.69
N ALA A 66 -6.94 4.01 -4.36
CA ALA A 66 -7.46 2.97 -5.25
C ALA A 66 -8.09 3.57 -6.52
N PHE A 67 -9.01 4.54 -6.35
CA PHE A 67 -9.65 5.23 -7.48
C PHE A 67 -8.66 6.10 -8.26
N GLY A 68 -7.78 6.83 -7.57
CA GLY A 68 -6.76 7.65 -8.22
C GLY A 68 -5.79 6.81 -9.05
N ASN A 69 -5.48 5.58 -8.62
CA ASN A 69 -4.71 4.65 -9.46
C ASN A 69 -5.46 4.28 -10.74
N ILE A 70 -6.74 3.91 -10.64
CA ILE A 70 -7.55 3.58 -11.83
C ILE A 70 -7.65 4.77 -12.77
N VAL A 71 -7.90 5.98 -12.25
CA VAL A 71 -7.93 7.19 -13.06
C VAL A 71 -6.60 7.40 -13.77
N GLY A 72 -5.47 7.22 -13.07
CA GLY A 72 -4.15 7.28 -13.69
C GLY A 72 -3.95 6.21 -14.77
N ASP A 73 -4.43 4.99 -14.54
CA ASP A 73 -4.32 3.88 -15.49
C ASP A 73 -5.08 4.15 -16.80
N LEU A 74 -6.18 4.92 -16.77
CA LEU A 74 -6.87 5.37 -17.98
C LEU A 74 -5.96 6.13 -18.96
N PHE A 75 -4.82 6.66 -18.50
CA PHE A 75 -3.83 7.39 -19.31
C PHE A 75 -2.67 6.51 -19.79
N GLY A 76 -2.95 5.25 -20.15
CA GLY A 76 -2.03 4.40 -20.92
C GLY A 76 -1.58 3.10 -20.27
N THR A 77 -2.08 2.75 -19.07
CA THR A 77 -1.73 1.49 -18.37
C THR A 77 -2.96 0.69 -17.92
N LEU A 78 -4.15 1.01 -18.44
CA LEU A 78 -5.38 0.30 -18.10
C LEU A 78 -5.35 -1.11 -18.68
N GLY A 79 -5.55 -2.11 -17.83
CA GLY A 79 -5.68 -3.50 -18.24
C GLY A 79 -6.14 -4.39 -17.09
N PRO A 80 -6.14 -5.73 -17.27
CA PRO A 80 -6.56 -6.65 -16.22
C PRO A 80 -5.72 -6.52 -14.93
N GLY A 81 -4.45 -6.11 -15.05
CA GLY A 81 -3.57 -5.80 -13.92
C GLY A 81 -4.05 -4.62 -13.06
N SER A 82 -4.85 -3.71 -13.61
CA SER A 82 -5.41 -2.56 -12.88
C SER A 82 -6.33 -2.97 -11.72
N LEU A 83 -6.92 -4.17 -11.75
CA LEU A 83 -7.65 -4.71 -10.60
C LEU A 83 -6.71 -4.90 -9.39
N PHE A 84 -5.55 -5.50 -9.62
CA PHE A 84 -4.53 -5.66 -8.57
C PHE A 84 -3.89 -4.34 -8.20
N GLY A 85 -3.72 -3.43 -9.18
CA GLY A 85 -3.39 -2.02 -8.94
C GLY A 85 -4.35 -1.34 -7.98
N PHE A 86 -5.65 -1.46 -8.20
CA PHE A 86 -6.69 -0.91 -7.32
C PHE A 86 -6.54 -1.43 -5.90
N VAL A 87 -6.44 -2.76 -5.74
CA VAL A 87 -6.35 -3.40 -4.43
C VAL A 87 -5.03 -3.09 -3.71
N GLY A 88 -3.91 -3.10 -4.43
CA GLY A 88 -2.60 -2.76 -3.87
C GLY A 88 -2.53 -1.31 -3.40
N ASN A 89 -3.02 -0.36 -4.22
CA ASN A 89 -3.08 1.04 -3.83
C ASN A 89 -4.10 1.29 -2.72
N PHE A 90 -5.19 0.53 -2.67
CA PHE A 90 -6.13 0.55 -1.55
C PHE A 90 -5.43 0.18 -0.24
N LEU A 91 -4.69 -0.94 -0.21
CA LEU A 91 -3.89 -1.34 0.95
C LEU A 91 -2.84 -0.28 1.29
N TYR A 92 -2.21 0.30 0.28
CA TYR A 92 -1.19 1.33 0.45
C TYR A 92 -1.71 2.63 1.08
N GLY A 93 -2.97 3.01 0.80
CA GLY A 93 -3.67 4.10 1.48
C GLY A 93 -4.34 3.69 2.79
N LEU A 94 -4.61 2.40 3.02
CA LEU A 94 -5.27 1.89 4.22
C LEU A 94 -4.30 1.67 5.39
N LEU A 95 -3.18 1.03 5.12
CA LEU A 95 -2.23 0.58 6.14
C LEU A 95 -1.54 1.73 6.91
N PRO A 96 -1.21 2.89 6.32
CA PRO A 96 -0.43 3.89 7.03
C PRO A 96 -1.11 4.43 8.29
N TYR A 97 -2.38 4.86 8.23
CA TYR A 97 -3.08 5.35 9.42
C TYR A 97 -3.31 4.23 10.45
N LYS A 98 -3.57 3.01 9.99
CA LYS A 98 -3.78 1.84 10.86
C LYS A 98 -2.53 1.52 11.66
N LEU A 99 -1.39 1.45 10.97
CA LEU A 99 -0.09 1.19 11.57
C LEU A 99 0.38 2.36 12.44
N TRP A 100 0.19 3.60 12.00
CA TRP A 100 0.50 4.79 12.79
C TRP A 100 -0.20 4.76 14.14
N ARG A 101 -1.51 4.48 14.13
CA ARG A 101 -2.33 4.32 15.33
C ARG A 101 -1.90 3.11 16.15
N ALA A 102 -1.62 1.99 15.49
CA ALA A 102 -1.21 0.75 16.15
C ALA A 102 0.17 0.85 16.80
N LEU A 103 1.09 1.67 16.29
CA LEU A 103 2.44 1.86 16.83
C LEU A 103 2.55 3.08 17.75
N GLY A 104 1.45 3.84 17.90
CA GLY A 104 1.37 5.03 18.74
C GLY A 104 2.24 6.17 18.21
N GLY A 105 2.19 6.43 16.90
CA GLY A 105 2.84 7.57 16.28
C GLY A 105 2.23 8.90 16.75
N GLY A 106 3.09 9.89 16.95
CA GLY A 106 2.70 11.21 17.46
C GLY A 106 1.99 12.09 16.44
N THR A 107 1.66 13.31 16.86
CA THR A 107 0.99 14.32 16.02
C THR A 107 1.94 15.35 15.42
N SER A 108 3.23 15.31 15.78
CA SER A 108 4.17 16.38 15.43
C SER A 108 5.23 15.99 14.39
N LEU A 109 5.54 14.70 14.22
CA LEU A 109 6.63 14.20 13.35
C LEU A 109 7.99 14.86 13.62
N ARG A 110 8.18 15.32 14.87
CA ARG A 110 9.40 16.00 15.32
C ARG A 110 10.35 15.08 16.05
N SER A 111 9.85 13.98 16.61
CA SER A 111 10.68 13.03 17.35
C SER A 111 11.33 12.00 16.42
N GLY A 112 12.54 11.53 16.78
CA GLY A 112 13.17 10.41 16.08
C GLY A 112 12.32 9.13 16.12
N ARG A 113 11.55 8.94 17.19
CA ARG A 113 10.56 7.85 17.30
C ARG A 113 9.49 7.96 16.21
N ASP A 114 8.92 9.14 15.99
CA ASP A 114 7.89 9.34 14.95
C ASP A 114 8.44 9.06 13.56
N LEU A 115 9.69 9.45 13.29
CA LEU A 115 10.36 9.15 12.02
C LEU A 115 10.62 7.65 11.86
N ALA A 116 11.01 6.95 12.93
CA ALA A 116 11.18 5.50 12.90
C ALA A 116 9.85 4.77 12.67
N VAL A 117 8.77 5.20 13.32
CA VAL A 117 7.42 4.67 13.08
C VAL A 117 6.99 4.95 11.63
N LEU A 118 7.27 6.14 11.10
CA LEU A 118 6.94 6.48 9.71
C LEU A 118 7.72 5.62 8.73
N ALA A 119 9.00 5.36 9.00
CA ALA A 119 9.83 4.47 8.18
C ALA A 119 9.23 3.06 8.11
N LEU A 120 8.86 2.49 9.27
CA LEU A 120 8.20 1.18 9.35
C LEU A 120 6.88 1.18 8.58
N VAL A 121 6.06 2.21 8.78
CA VAL A 121 4.77 2.39 8.09
C VAL A 121 4.94 2.41 6.57
N CYS A 122 5.85 3.25 6.06
CA CYS A 122 6.16 3.33 4.63
C CYS A 122 6.64 1.99 4.11
N TRP A 123 7.57 1.34 4.82
CA TRP A 123 8.13 0.05 4.41
C TRP A 123 7.04 -1.03 4.29
N THR A 124 6.25 -1.23 5.35
CA THR A 124 5.22 -2.29 5.38
C THR A 124 4.09 -2.02 4.40
N SER A 125 3.68 -0.74 4.24
CA SER A 125 2.59 -0.39 3.32
C SER A 125 3.03 -0.54 1.87
N SER A 126 4.27 -0.13 1.56
CA SER A 126 4.86 -0.33 0.23
C SER A 126 5.05 -1.81 -0.09
N ALA A 127 5.46 -2.62 0.89
CA ALA A 127 5.62 -4.05 0.73
C ALA A 127 4.27 -4.73 0.47
N ALA A 128 3.22 -4.39 1.22
CA ALA A 128 1.87 -4.89 0.97
C ALA A 128 1.39 -4.56 -0.45
N CYS A 129 1.59 -3.32 -0.89
CA CYS A 129 1.25 -2.87 -2.24
C CYS A 129 2.01 -3.66 -3.31
N GLY A 130 3.34 -3.73 -3.19
CA GLY A 130 4.20 -4.43 -4.15
C GLY A 130 3.91 -5.92 -4.22
N VAL A 131 3.73 -6.59 -3.07
CA VAL A 131 3.38 -8.02 -3.01
C VAL A 131 2.05 -8.27 -3.69
N THR A 132 1.00 -7.49 -3.38
CA THR A 132 -0.33 -7.69 -3.96
C THR A 132 -0.34 -7.45 -5.48
N ILE A 133 0.28 -6.36 -5.96
CA ILE A 133 0.31 -6.05 -7.39
C ILE A 133 1.20 -7.05 -8.14
N GLY A 134 2.42 -7.28 -7.65
CA GLY A 134 3.35 -8.22 -8.25
C GLY A 134 2.76 -9.63 -8.36
N TRP A 135 2.13 -10.11 -7.30
CA TRP A 135 1.48 -11.43 -7.28
C TRP A 135 0.36 -11.53 -8.31
N GLY A 136 -0.53 -10.53 -8.33
CA GLY A 136 -1.69 -10.54 -9.22
C GLY A 136 -1.33 -10.40 -10.70
N VAL A 137 -0.35 -9.57 -11.02
CA VAL A 137 0.10 -9.38 -12.41
C VAL A 137 0.90 -10.59 -12.91
N ASP A 138 1.68 -11.23 -12.05
CA ASP A 138 2.37 -12.49 -12.39
C ASP A 138 1.38 -13.64 -12.59
N LEU A 139 0.33 -13.71 -11.75
CA LEU A 139 -0.79 -14.63 -11.93
C LEU A 139 -1.46 -14.52 -13.30
N LEU A 140 -1.53 -13.31 -13.86
CA LEU A 140 -2.06 -13.04 -15.20
C LEU A 140 -1.06 -13.39 -16.32
N GLY A 141 0.18 -13.77 -15.99
CA GLY A 141 1.23 -14.10 -16.94
C GLY A 141 1.88 -12.89 -17.62
N PHE A 142 1.71 -11.69 -17.05
CA PHE A 142 2.14 -10.45 -17.68
C PHE A 142 3.58 -10.05 -17.34
N VAL A 143 3.88 -9.86 -16.05
CA VAL A 143 5.21 -9.44 -15.59
C VAL A 143 5.60 -10.27 -14.38
N PRO A 144 6.83 -10.83 -14.32
CA PRO A 144 7.28 -11.60 -13.18
C PRO A 144 7.28 -10.80 -11.88
N PHE A 145 6.87 -11.45 -10.78
CA PHE A 145 6.84 -10.89 -9.44
C PHE A 145 8.19 -10.30 -9.03
N GLY A 146 9.28 -11.05 -9.26
CA GLY A 146 10.64 -10.64 -8.89
C GLY A 146 11.10 -9.34 -9.54
N ALA A 147 10.47 -8.91 -10.64
CA ALA A 147 10.66 -7.58 -11.18
C ALA A 147 9.62 -6.61 -10.61
N LEU A 148 8.34 -6.81 -10.93
CA LEU A 148 7.29 -5.81 -10.68
C LEU A 148 7.06 -5.54 -9.19
N GLY A 149 6.97 -6.59 -8.38
CA GLY A 149 6.71 -6.46 -6.94
C GLY A 149 7.81 -5.69 -6.21
N ASN A 150 9.07 -5.98 -6.54
CA ASN A 150 10.22 -5.27 -5.95
C ASN A 150 10.32 -3.83 -6.45
N ILE A 151 10.10 -3.58 -7.74
CA ILE A 151 10.12 -2.21 -8.29
C ILE A 151 9.08 -1.35 -7.59
N ILE A 152 7.84 -1.84 -7.46
CA ILE A 152 6.77 -1.11 -6.77
C ILE A 152 7.13 -0.89 -5.30
N TRP A 153 7.60 -1.92 -4.60
CA TRP A 153 7.96 -1.81 -3.19
C TRP A 153 9.07 -0.77 -2.97
N VAL A 154 10.17 -0.85 -3.71
CA VAL A 154 11.32 0.07 -3.59
C VAL A 154 10.91 1.48 -3.97
N ASN A 155 10.22 1.66 -5.10
CA ASN A 155 9.79 2.98 -5.57
C ASN A 155 8.90 3.66 -4.52
N ASN A 156 7.84 2.98 -4.09
CA ASN A 156 6.90 3.53 -3.11
C ASN A 156 7.56 3.81 -1.77
N PHE A 157 8.44 2.91 -1.31
CA PHE A 157 9.15 3.09 -0.04
C PHE A 157 10.08 4.31 -0.07
N LEU A 158 10.95 4.40 -1.07
CA LEU A 158 11.92 5.49 -1.17
C LEU A 158 11.23 6.84 -1.30
N VAL A 159 10.26 6.96 -2.22
CA VAL A 159 9.53 8.20 -2.44
C VAL A 159 8.79 8.63 -1.18
N SER A 160 8.06 7.73 -0.52
CA SER A 160 7.31 8.06 0.70
C SER A 160 8.20 8.36 1.89
N MET A 161 9.33 7.67 2.02
CA MET A 161 10.26 7.91 3.12
C MET A 161 10.97 9.27 2.98
N VAL A 162 11.28 9.68 1.75
CA VAL A 162 11.95 10.96 1.48
C VAL A 162 10.96 12.13 1.51
N LEU A 163 9.85 12.04 0.76
CA LEU A 163 8.90 13.14 0.60
C LEU A 163 7.83 13.18 1.70
N GLY A 164 7.47 12.04 2.29
CA GLY A 164 6.41 11.93 3.30
C GLY A 164 6.64 12.81 4.53
N PRO A 165 7.82 12.77 5.18
CA PRO A 165 8.10 13.64 6.33
C PRO A 165 7.99 15.12 5.99
N VAL A 166 8.45 15.52 4.80
CA VAL A 166 8.39 16.92 4.34
C VAL A 166 6.95 17.35 4.15
N LEU A 167 6.16 16.60 3.38
CA LEU A 167 4.77 16.93 3.10
C LEU A 167 3.91 16.90 4.37
N LEU A 168 4.08 15.90 5.24
CA LEU A 168 3.33 15.84 6.49
C LEU A 168 3.63 17.04 7.40
N ARG A 169 4.90 17.45 7.55
CA ARG A 169 5.24 18.63 8.36
C ARG A 169 4.58 19.91 7.83
N LEU A 170 4.43 20.03 6.51
CA LEU A 170 3.79 21.17 5.86
C LEU A 170 2.25 21.12 5.98
N LEU A 171 1.67 19.94 5.80
CA LEU A 171 0.22 19.78 5.66
C LEU A 171 -0.50 19.48 6.98
N TRP A 172 0.16 18.84 7.95
CA TRP A 172 -0.49 18.37 9.18
C TRP A 172 -1.18 19.50 9.94
N ARG A 173 -0.46 20.58 10.26
CA ARG A 173 -1.03 21.74 10.99
C ARG A 173 -2.13 22.45 10.21
N ARG A 174 -2.14 22.35 8.88
CA ARG A 174 -3.21 22.94 8.05
C ARG A 174 -4.45 22.05 8.08
N ALA A 175 -4.29 20.76 7.87
CA ALA A 175 -5.37 19.78 7.95
C ALA A 175 -6.04 19.78 9.35
N GLU A 176 -5.23 19.87 10.41
CA GLU A 176 -5.69 19.95 11.79
C GLU A 176 -6.54 21.22 12.05
N ARG A 177 -6.06 22.39 11.61
CA ARG A 177 -6.80 23.65 11.74
C ARG A 177 -8.12 23.66 10.96
N TRP A 178 -8.18 22.93 9.85
CA TRP A 178 -9.38 22.82 9.02
C TRP A 178 -10.31 21.69 9.46
N GLY A 179 -10.01 20.98 10.56
CA GLY A 179 -10.84 19.88 11.04
C GLY A 179 -10.96 18.74 10.04
N LEU A 180 -9.87 18.47 9.29
CA LEU A 180 -9.81 17.45 8.25
C LEU A 180 -9.15 16.15 8.73
N LEU A 181 -8.56 16.14 9.93
CA LEU A 181 -7.95 14.91 10.43
C LEU A 181 -9.03 13.85 10.67
N TYR A 182 -8.75 12.61 10.28
CA TYR A 182 -9.67 11.50 10.48
C TYR A 182 -10.14 11.37 11.93
N THR A 183 -9.24 11.59 12.89
CA THR A 183 -9.52 11.57 14.33
C THR A 183 -10.40 12.73 14.81
N GLN A 184 -10.54 13.81 14.03
CA GLN A 184 -11.47 14.91 14.31
C GLN A 184 -12.85 14.69 13.65
N ILE A 185 -12.92 13.83 12.63
CA ILE A 185 -14.16 13.54 11.89
C ILE A 185 -14.91 12.37 12.52
N VAL A 186 -14.17 11.37 13.02
CA VAL A 186 -14.73 10.16 13.62
C VAL A 186 -14.26 10.06 15.06
N GLU A 187 -15.22 9.91 15.98
CA GLU A 187 -14.96 9.73 17.41
C GLU A 187 -14.48 8.30 17.72
N GLY A 188 -13.76 8.15 18.85
CA GLY A 188 -13.39 6.83 19.38
C GLY A 188 -12.32 6.08 18.58
N VAL A 189 -11.53 6.78 17.77
CA VAL A 189 -10.45 6.17 16.96
C VAL A 189 -9.25 5.82 17.87
N GLY A 190 -9.36 4.67 18.55
CA GLY A 190 -8.33 4.11 19.43
C GLY A 190 -7.52 2.98 18.80
N ARG A 191 -6.48 2.53 19.51
CA ARG A 191 -5.70 1.33 19.16
C ARG A 191 -6.60 0.09 19.28
N PRO A 192 -6.73 -0.74 18.23
CA PRO A 192 -7.57 -1.93 18.32
C PRO A 192 -6.97 -2.94 19.31
N ARG A 193 -7.82 -3.70 20.02
CA ARG A 193 -7.34 -4.74 20.96
C ARG A 193 -6.47 -5.79 20.29
N THR A 194 -6.74 -6.08 19.02
CA THR A 194 -6.04 -7.07 18.19
C THR A 194 -4.80 -6.52 17.48
N TRP A 195 -4.33 -5.31 17.83
CA TRP A 195 -3.25 -4.63 17.09
C TRP A 195 -1.96 -5.45 16.99
N VAL A 196 -1.58 -6.19 18.04
CA VAL A 196 -0.36 -7.02 18.03
C VAL A 196 -0.50 -8.12 16.99
N LEU A 197 -1.60 -8.87 17.05
CA LEU A 197 -1.87 -9.95 16.10
C LEU A 197 -1.95 -9.40 14.68
N GLY A 198 -2.67 -8.28 14.48
CA GLY A 198 -2.76 -7.63 13.17
C GLY A 198 -1.40 -7.22 12.62
N LEU A 199 -0.53 -6.65 13.45
CA LEU A 199 0.84 -6.30 13.07
C LEU A 199 1.67 -7.53 12.71
N VAL A 200 1.60 -8.59 13.53
CA VAL A 200 2.34 -9.84 13.28
C VAL A 200 1.91 -10.47 11.97
N LEU A 201 0.60 -10.63 11.73
CA LEU A 201 0.09 -11.21 10.48
C LEU A 201 0.46 -10.35 9.27
N LEU A 202 0.39 -9.03 9.40
CA LEU A 202 0.78 -8.12 8.32
C LEU A 202 2.28 -8.23 7.99
N VAL A 203 3.14 -8.25 9.01
CA VAL A 203 4.59 -8.38 8.81
C VAL A 203 4.92 -9.75 8.22
N LEU A 204 4.33 -10.83 8.74
CA LEU A 204 4.51 -12.17 8.18
C LEU A 204 4.04 -12.25 6.72
N GLY A 205 2.88 -11.66 6.41
CA GLY A 205 2.34 -11.60 5.05
C GLY A 205 3.24 -10.81 4.08
N THR A 206 3.68 -9.62 4.49
CA THR A 206 4.48 -8.73 3.64
C THR A 206 5.93 -9.20 3.49
N VAL A 207 6.63 -9.50 4.59
CA VAL A 207 8.00 -10.03 4.57
C VAL A 207 8.03 -11.39 3.92
N GLY A 208 7.15 -12.30 4.33
CA GLY A 208 7.09 -13.65 3.78
C GLY A 208 6.73 -13.65 2.30
N GLY A 209 5.81 -12.78 1.87
CA GLY A 209 5.46 -12.61 0.46
C GLY A 209 6.64 -12.11 -0.38
N LEU A 210 7.40 -11.12 0.10
CA LEU A 210 8.61 -10.67 -0.58
C LEU A 210 9.68 -11.75 -0.64
N VAL A 211 9.98 -12.41 0.49
CA VAL A 211 11.04 -13.43 0.57
C VAL A 211 10.69 -14.64 -0.31
N LEU A 212 9.50 -15.21 -0.14
CA LEU A 212 9.10 -16.39 -0.91
C LEU A 212 8.91 -16.05 -2.40
N GLY A 213 8.30 -14.91 -2.72
CA GLY A 213 8.07 -14.51 -4.11
C GLY A 213 9.39 -14.30 -4.86
N ASN A 214 10.39 -13.74 -4.20
CA ASN A 214 11.75 -13.64 -4.74
C ASN A 214 12.45 -15.00 -4.83
N ALA A 215 12.34 -15.86 -3.80
CA ALA A 215 12.93 -17.19 -3.82
C ALA A 215 12.37 -18.06 -4.96
N ILE A 216 11.06 -17.97 -5.23
CA ILE A 216 10.42 -18.63 -6.37
C ILE A 216 10.90 -18.00 -7.68
N SER A 217 10.96 -16.67 -7.77
CA SER A 217 11.44 -15.98 -8.98
C SER A 217 12.90 -16.33 -9.34
N LEU A 218 13.75 -16.54 -8.33
CA LEU A 218 15.16 -16.92 -8.48
C LEU A 218 15.38 -18.43 -8.67
N GLY A 219 14.34 -19.26 -8.62
CA GLY A 219 14.45 -20.71 -8.80
C GLY A 219 15.08 -21.48 -7.63
N VAL A 220 15.17 -20.88 -6.44
CA VAL A 220 15.84 -21.44 -5.25
C VAL A 220 15.20 -22.74 -4.77
N TYR A 221 13.91 -22.97 -5.06
CA TYR A 221 13.19 -24.19 -4.70
C TYR A 221 13.68 -25.45 -5.44
N LYS A 222 14.50 -25.32 -6.49
CA LYS A 222 15.18 -26.46 -7.12
C LYS A 222 16.20 -27.14 -6.18
N ALA A 223 16.56 -26.51 -5.06
CA ALA A 223 17.57 -26.98 -4.10
C ALA A 223 17.00 -27.45 -2.75
N VAL A 224 15.67 -27.45 -2.53
CA VAL A 224 15.07 -27.78 -1.22
C VAL A 224 14.55 -29.23 -1.22
N PRO A 225 14.95 -30.11 -0.25
CA PRO A 225 14.66 -31.56 -0.29
C PRO A 225 13.18 -31.96 -0.11
N PHE A 226 12.28 -31.00 0.12
CA PHE A 226 10.84 -31.20 0.32
C PHE A 226 10.01 -30.23 -0.53
N ALA A 227 10.47 -29.92 -1.74
CA ALA A 227 9.77 -29.02 -2.64
C ALA A 227 8.38 -29.58 -3.00
N PHE A 228 7.34 -28.77 -2.71
CA PHE A 228 5.99 -28.97 -3.23
C PHE A 228 6.04 -29.10 -4.76
N GLY A 229 5.91 -30.33 -5.25
CA GLY A 229 5.75 -30.66 -6.66
C GLY A 229 6.95 -30.35 -7.55
N LYS A 230 7.56 -31.39 -8.11
CA LYS A 230 8.28 -31.25 -9.39
C LYS A 230 7.32 -30.61 -10.40
N GLY A 231 7.55 -29.37 -10.80
CA GLY A 231 7.08 -28.89 -12.11
C GLY A 231 6.06 -27.75 -12.16
N VAL A 232 6.25 -26.66 -11.40
CA VAL A 232 5.60 -25.40 -11.80
C VAL A 232 6.60 -24.24 -11.77
N THR A 233 7.50 -24.24 -12.75
CA THR A 233 8.17 -23.01 -13.18
C THR A 233 7.14 -22.13 -13.90
N GLY A 234 6.94 -20.89 -13.44
CA GLY A 234 6.01 -19.93 -14.06
C GLY A 234 4.88 -19.48 -13.12
N GLY A 235 4.03 -18.56 -13.61
CA GLY A 235 3.06 -17.78 -12.83
C GLY A 235 2.11 -18.57 -11.92
N LEU A 236 1.88 -19.86 -12.18
CA LEU A 236 1.09 -20.75 -11.29
C LEU A 236 1.79 -21.07 -9.96
N GLY A 237 3.13 -21.21 -9.93
CA GLY A 237 3.89 -21.49 -8.70
C GLY A 237 3.96 -20.27 -7.77
N ILE A 238 4.16 -19.09 -8.34
CA ILE A 238 4.10 -17.79 -7.64
C ILE A 238 2.65 -17.51 -7.21
N GLY A 239 1.72 -17.78 -8.11
CA GLY A 239 0.29 -17.67 -7.90
C GLY A 239 -0.19 -18.39 -6.65
N LEU A 240 -0.01 -19.71 -6.60
CA LEU A 240 -0.44 -20.53 -5.46
C LEU A 240 0.46 -20.35 -4.23
N GLY A 241 1.77 -20.18 -4.42
CA GLY A 241 2.73 -20.06 -3.33
C GLY A 241 2.58 -18.78 -2.51
N LEU A 242 2.12 -17.68 -3.12
CA LEU A 242 1.94 -16.40 -2.43
C LEU A 242 0.55 -16.18 -1.84
N VAL A 243 -0.46 -17.01 -2.18
CA VAL A 243 -1.82 -16.87 -1.62
C VAL A 243 -1.84 -16.76 -0.09
N PRO A 244 -1.13 -17.61 0.68
CA PRO A 244 -1.17 -17.52 2.13
C PRO A 244 -0.63 -16.17 2.64
N PHE A 245 0.41 -15.64 2.00
CA PHE A 245 1.04 -14.37 2.40
C PHE A 245 0.17 -13.15 2.06
N VAL A 246 -0.48 -13.18 0.90
CA VAL A 246 -1.48 -12.19 0.52
C VAL A 246 -2.66 -12.24 1.51
N ALA A 247 -3.17 -13.44 1.83
CA ALA A 247 -4.25 -13.62 2.80
C ALA A 247 -3.86 -13.11 4.21
N LEU A 248 -2.64 -13.40 4.68
CA LEU A 248 -2.10 -12.88 5.94
C LEU A 248 -2.01 -11.35 5.94
N THR A 249 -1.61 -10.75 4.82
CA THR A 249 -1.57 -9.29 4.65
C THR A 249 -2.95 -8.67 4.83
N PHE A 250 -3.99 -9.24 4.19
CA PHE A 250 -5.37 -8.78 4.37
C PHE A 250 -5.89 -9.03 5.79
N ALA A 251 -5.64 -10.20 6.37
CA ALA A 251 -6.04 -10.52 7.73
C ALA A 251 -5.39 -9.55 8.74
N GLY A 252 -4.11 -9.24 8.56
CA GLY A 252 -3.40 -8.22 9.34
C GLY A 252 -4.05 -6.84 9.20
N ALA A 253 -4.34 -6.41 7.98
CA ALA A 253 -5.02 -5.13 7.71
C ALA A 253 -6.42 -5.02 8.33
N VAL A 254 -7.15 -6.14 8.41
CA VAL A 254 -8.49 -6.22 9.02
C VAL A 254 -8.44 -6.08 10.54
N LEU A 255 -7.42 -6.67 11.18
CA LEU A 255 -7.23 -6.69 12.64
C LEU A 255 -6.62 -5.40 13.20
N LEU A 256 -5.97 -4.61 12.35
CA LEU A 256 -5.51 -3.24 12.64
C LEU A 256 -6.62 -2.21 12.44
#